data_AF-A0A497AJI7-F1
#
_entry.id   AF-A0A497AJI7-F1
#
_cell.length_a   1.000
_cell.length_b   1.000
_cell.length_c   1.000
_cell.angle_alpha   90.00
_cell.angle_beta   90.00
_cell.angle_gamma   90.00
#
_symmetry.space_group_name_H-M   'P 1'
#
loop_
_entity.id
_entity.type
_entity.pdbx_description
1 polymer ?
#
loop_
_entity_poly.entity_id
_entity_poly.type
_entity_poly.pdbx_seq_one_letter_code
_entity_poly.pdbx_strand_id
1 'polypeptide(L)' 'TDHGGDEGGVSRRHARIFVQGTQILVEDLNSTNYTYVSQQRLTPGQPHPLNDGDELRFGRVKLTYHSA' A
#
# COMPACT_ATOMS: atom_id res chain seq x y z
N THR A 1 -17.44 2.86 1.11
CA THR A 1 -17.46 1.84 2.19
C THR A 1 -17.27 2.54 3.52
N ASP A 2 -17.89 2.03 4.59
CA ASP A 2 -18.02 2.70 5.90
C ASP A 2 -16.69 3.06 6.60
N HIS A 3 -15.56 2.55 6.09
CA HIS A 3 -14.22 2.82 6.62
C HIS A 3 -13.47 3.95 5.87
N GLY A 4 -14.18 4.78 5.10
CA GLY A 4 -13.60 5.97 4.46
C GLY A 4 -12.66 5.68 3.28
N GLY A 5 -12.59 4.44 2.78
CA GLY A 5 -11.73 4.10 1.64
C GLY A 5 -12.14 4.81 0.34
N ASP A 6 -13.45 4.94 0.12
CA ASP A 6 -13.98 5.63 -1.07
C ASP A 6 -13.70 7.15 -1.02
N GLU A 7 -14.05 7.79 0.10
CA GLU A 7 -13.74 9.21 0.37
C GLU A 7 -12.22 9.49 0.40
N GLY A 8 -11.45 8.49 0.85
CA GLY A 8 -9.99 8.51 0.90
C GLY A 8 -9.33 8.27 -0.46
N GLY A 9 -10.10 8.00 -1.52
CA GLY A 9 -9.58 7.81 -2.87
C GLY A 9 -8.89 6.47 -3.09
N VAL A 10 -9.26 5.44 -2.34
CA VAL A 10 -8.75 4.07 -2.48
C VAL A 10 -9.47 3.38 -3.63
N SER A 11 -8.80 3.25 -4.78
CA SER A 11 -9.26 2.44 -5.91
C SER A 11 -9.68 1.01 -5.52
N ARG A 12 -10.68 0.44 -6.20
CA ARG A 12 -11.17 -0.95 -5.98
C ARG A 12 -10.06 -2.00 -6.04
N ARG A 13 -9.07 -1.80 -6.91
CA ARG A 13 -7.81 -2.57 -6.98
C ARG A 13 -6.67 -1.59 -6.78
N HIS A 14 -6.36 -1.27 -5.52
CA HIS A 14 -5.39 -0.22 -5.20
C HIS A 14 -3.95 -0.76 -5.19
N ALA A 15 -3.71 -1.73 -4.33
CA ALA A 15 -2.43 -2.37 -4.14
C ALA A 15 -2.65 -3.85 -3.82
N ARG A 16 -1.62 -4.67 -4.04
CA ARG A 16 -1.55 -6.03 -3.49
C ARG A 16 -0.41 -6.11 -2.49
N ILE A 17 -0.63 -6.85 -1.41
CA ILE A 17 0.40 -7.24 -0.46
C ILE A 17 0.56 -8.76 -0.59
N PHE A 18 1.78 -9.24 -0.75
CA PHE A 18 2.06 -10.66 -0.98
C PHE A 18 3.41 -11.06 -0.40
N VAL A 19 3.56 -12.34 -0.11
CA VAL A 19 4.82 -12.91 0.37
C VAL A 19 5.62 -13.45 -0.81
N GLN A 20 6.90 -13.11 -0.89
CA GLN A 20 7.85 -13.71 -1.83
C GLN A 20 9.07 -14.19 -1.05
N GLY A 21 9.24 -15.51 -0.96
CA GLY A 21 10.26 -16.10 -0.09
C GLY A 21 9.98 -15.78 1.37
N THR A 22 10.90 -15.06 2.01
CA THR A 22 10.81 -14.62 3.41
C THR A 22 10.38 -13.16 3.55
N GLN A 23 10.14 -12.46 2.45
CA GLN A 23 9.81 -11.03 2.45
C GLN A 23 8.33 -10.81 2.16
N ILE A 24 7.75 -9.83 2.85
CA ILE A 24 6.43 -9.28 2.52
C ILE A 24 6.66 -8.08 1.61
N LEU A 25 5.95 -8.03 0.49
CA LEU A 25 6.03 -6.97 -0.50
C LEU A 25 4.66 -6.34 -0.72
N VAL A 26 4.69 -5.06 -1.08
CA VAL A 26 3.55 -4.30 -1.58
C VAL A 26 3.79 -3.86 -3.01
N GLU A 27 2.75 -3.87 -3.82
CA GLU A 27 2.79 -3.40 -5.20
C GLU A 27 1.54 -2.59 -5.50
N ASP A 28 1.73 -1.38 -6.05
CA ASP A 28 0.63 -0.55 -6.54
C ASP A 28 0.06 -1.13 -7.84
N LEU A 29 -1.26 -1.31 -7.90
CA LEU A 29 -1.97 -1.91 -9.02
C LEU A 29 -2.49 -0.85 -10.01
N ASN A 30 -1.67 0.17 -10.29
CA ASN A 30 -2.03 1.34 -11.08
C ASN A 30 -3.23 2.08 -10.50
N SER A 31 -3.16 2.37 -9.21
CA SER A 31 -4.22 3.06 -8.48
C SER A 31 -4.33 4.53 -8.90
N THR A 32 -5.51 5.12 -8.71
CA THR A 32 -5.78 6.53 -9.09
C THR A 32 -4.98 7.52 -8.25
N ASN A 33 -4.81 7.24 -6.96
CA ASN A 33 -4.16 8.15 -6.01
C ASN A 33 -2.81 7.65 -5.48
N TYR A 34 -2.29 6.57 -6.09
CA TYR A 34 -1.01 5.94 -5.78
C TYR A 34 -0.89 5.36 -4.36
N THR A 35 0.00 4.39 -4.26
CA THR A 35 0.49 3.85 -3.00
C THR A 35 1.79 4.54 -2.60
N TYR A 36 1.93 4.82 -1.31
CA TYR A 36 3.17 5.33 -0.73
C TYR A 36 3.64 4.40 0.41
N VAL A 37 4.95 4.24 0.55
CA VAL A 37 5.62 3.59 1.69
C VAL A 37 6.61 4.59 2.26
N SER A 38 6.51 4.89 3.56
CA SER A 38 7.42 5.80 4.27
C SER A 38 7.65 7.13 3.51
N GLN A 39 6.54 7.72 3.04
CA GLN A 39 6.45 8.95 2.23
C GLN A 39 6.95 8.84 0.77
N GLN A 40 7.54 7.72 0.37
CA GLN A 40 7.95 7.47 -1.01
C GLN A 40 6.78 6.91 -1.83
N ARG A 41 6.48 7.54 -2.96
CA ARG A 41 5.51 7.02 -3.93
C ARG A 41 6.06 5.77 -4.61
N LEU A 42 5.26 4.70 -4.67
CA LEU A 42 5.62 3.50 -5.42
C LEU A 42 5.41 3.70 -6.92
N THR A 43 6.28 3.10 -7.71
CA THR A 43 6.07 2.93 -9.15
C THR A 43 5.03 1.83 -9.36
N PRO A 44 3.93 2.08 -10.09
CA PRO A 44 2.93 1.04 -10.39
C PRO A 44 3.54 -0.21 -10.99
N GLY A 45 3.14 -1.39 -10.51
CA GLY A 45 3.63 -2.69 -10.96
C GLY A 45 5.04 -3.07 -10.48
N GLN A 46 5.72 -2.22 -9.71
CA GLN A 46 6.99 -2.58 -9.07
C GLN A 46 6.76 -3.00 -7.62
N PRO A 47 7.10 -4.25 -7.25
CA PRO A 47 7.09 -4.69 -5.86
C PRO A 47 8.08 -3.90 -5.00
N HIS A 48 7.66 -3.54 -3.80
CA HIS A 48 8.46 -2.87 -2.79
C HIS A 48 8.43 -3.69 -1.48
N PRO A 49 9.58 -4.01 -0.88
CA PRO A 49 9.62 -4.75 0.39
C PRO A 49 9.03 -3.90 1.53
N LEU A 50 8.31 -4.55 2.45
CA LEU A 50 7.80 -3.95 3.67
C LEU A 50 8.61 -4.40 4.89
N ASN A 51 8.92 -3.44 5.76
CA ASN A 51 9.57 -3.66 7.04
C ASN A 51 8.62 -3.28 8.18
N ASP A 52 8.76 -3.95 9.32
CA ASP A 52 7.97 -3.64 10.51
C ASP A 52 8.02 -2.14 10.85
N GLY A 53 6.85 -1.55 11.09
CA GLY A 53 6.68 -0.13 11.38
C GLY A 53 6.55 0.78 10.15
N ASP A 54 6.64 0.26 8.92
CA ASP A 54 6.48 1.08 7.72
C ASP A 54 5.08 1.74 7.64
N GLU A 55 5.06 3.05 7.37
CA GLU A 55 3.80 3.78 7.08
C GLU A 55 3.44 3.55 5.62
N LEU A 56 2.30 2.90 5.42
CA LEU A 56 1.64 2.74 4.13
C LEU A 56 0.57 3.82 3.97
N ARG A 57 0.46 4.35 2.76
CA ARG A 57 -0.64 5.24 2.40
C ARG A 57 -1.26 4.84 1.07
N PHE A 58 -2.55 4.53 1.10
CA PHE A 58 -3.38 4.28 -0.08
C PHE A 58 -4.27 5.49 -0.32
N GLY A 59 -3.94 6.33 -1.30
CA GLY A 59 -4.58 7.63 -1.44
C GLY A 59 -4.42 8.50 -0.19
N ARG A 60 -5.51 8.75 0.53
CA ARG A 60 -5.51 9.51 1.81
C ARG A 60 -5.59 8.62 3.05
N VAL A 61 -5.77 7.31 2.88
CA VAL A 61 -5.86 6.36 3.99
C VAL A 61 -4.44 5.96 4.41
N LYS A 62 -4.11 6.19 5.68
CA LYS A 62 -2.84 5.80 6.29
C LYS A 62 -3.01 4.54 7.13
N LEU A 63 -1.99 3.68 7.11
CA LEU A 63 -1.88 2.49 7.94
C LEU A 63 -0.41 2.21 8.25
N THR A 64 -0.17 1.50 9.34
CA THR A 64 1.17 1.05 9.73
C THR A 64 1.22 -0.46 9.57
N TYR A 65 2.25 -0.94 8.87
CA TYR A 65 2.49 -2.37 8.76
C TYR A 65 3.21 -2.86 10.02
N HIS A 66 2.72 -3.96 10.59
CA HIS A 66 3.35 -4.65 11.69
C HIS A 66 3.59 -6.11 11.32
N SER A 67 4.83 -6.59 11.46
CA SER A 67 5.16 -8.00 11.34
C SER A 67 4.82 -8.73 12.65
N ALA A 68 4.28 -9.94 12.54
CA ALA A 68 3.99 -10.81 13.68
C ALA A 68 5.26 -11.41 14.31
#